data_AF-A0A9Q0KGL2-F1
#
_entry.id   AF-A0A9Q0KGL2-F1
#
_cell.length_a   1.000
_cell.length_b   1.000
_cell.length_c   1.000
_cell.angle_alpha   90.00
_cell.angle_beta   90.00
_cell.angle_gamma   90.00
#
_symmetry.space_group_name_H-M   'P 1'
#
loop_
_entity.id
_entity.type
_entity.pdbx_description
1 polymer ?
#
loop_
_entity_poly.entity_id
_entity_poly.type
_entity_poly.pdbx_seq_one_letter_code
_entity_poly.pdbx_strand_id
1 'polypeptide(L)'
;MNFSMEGLSTVLPEGLPTGMTKEFEESMKSALLVRQSFLELRDNFRRIVDPPMWPSDGKGPKVRKQIVLDGPVSCGKSIALAMLVHWARDEGWLVFYSPKGKEWTHGGFFYKNPETGLWDTPVQAAKILQDFLKCNESRL
;
A
#
# COMPACT_ATOMS: atom_id res chain seq x y z
N MET A 1 -15.23 -12.66 1.88
CA MET A 1 -15.16 -11.95 0.57
C MET A 1 -14.30 -12.79 -0.35
N ASN A 2 -14.83 -13.18 -1.50
CA ASN A 2 -14.00 -13.76 -2.56
C ASN A 2 -13.52 -12.60 -3.43
N PHE A 3 -12.21 -12.48 -3.63
CA PHE A 3 -11.68 -11.48 -4.55
C PHE A 3 -11.79 -12.00 -5.98
N SER A 4 -11.90 -11.09 -6.95
CA SER A 4 -11.62 -11.41 -8.35
C SER A 4 -10.28 -10.81 -8.74
N MET A 5 -9.51 -11.51 -9.58
CA MET A 5 -8.23 -10.99 -10.08
C MET A 5 -8.41 -9.67 -10.83
N GLU A 6 -9.46 -9.56 -11.64
CA GLU A 6 -9.81 -8.35 -12.38
C GLU A 6 -10.16 -7.18 -11.43
N GLY A 7 -10.92 -7.46 -10.37
CA GLY A 7 -11.26 -6.45 -9.36
C GLY A 7 -10.01 -5.95 -8.63
N LEU A 8 -9.14 -6.86 -8.21
CA LEU A 8 -7.87 -6.50 -7.56
C LEU A 8 -6.93 -5.73 -8.50
N SER A 9 -6.88 -6.08 -9.77
CA SER A 9 -6.08 -5.37 -10.78
C SER A 9 -6.57 -3.94 -11.01
N THR A 10 -7.90 -3.76 -10.94
CA THR A 10 -8.54 -2.44 -11.06
C THR A 10 -8.26 -1.60 -9.83
N VAL A 11 -8.32 -2.19 -8.64
CA VAL A 11 -8.05 -1.49 -7.38
C VAL A 11 -6.56 -1.23 -7.18
N LEU A 12 -5.66 -2.06 -7.72
CA LEU A 12 -4.21 -1.97 -7.57
C LEU A 12 -3.50 -2.00 -8.95
N PRO A 13 -3.68 -0.98 -9.79
CA PRO A 13 -3.06 -0.95 -11.11
C PRO A 13 -1.53 -0.78 -11.06
N GLU A 14 -0.97 -0.36 -9.92
CA GLU A 14 0.48 -0.33 -9.69
C GLU A 14 1.13 -1.73 -9.72
N GLY A 15 0.30 -2.76 -9.57
CA GLY A 15 0.70 -4.16 -9.63
C GLY A 15 0.49 -4.90 -8.32
N LEU A 16 0.06 -6.16 -8.46
CA LEU A 16 -0.13 -7.07 -7.34
C LEU A 16 1.22 -7.58 -6.81
N PRO A 17 1.33 -7.80 -5.48
CA PRO A 17 2.51 -8.46 -4.92
C PRO A 17 2.71 -9.85 -5.54
N THR A 18 3.94 -10.19 -5.90
CA THR A 18 4.27 -11.52 -6.48
C THR A 18 3.90 -12.69 -5.57
N GLY A 19 4.00 -12.49 -4.25
CA GLY A 19 3.54 -13.49 -3.27
C GLY A 19 2.03 -13.71 -3.31
N MET A 20 1.24 -12.66 -3.59
CA MET A 20 -0.21 -12.76 -3.69
C MET A 20 -0.63 -13.52 -4.96
N THR A 21 -0.03 -13.21 -6.11
CA THR A 21 -0.33 -13.91 -7.37
C THR A 21 0.01 -15.40 -7.24
N LYS A 22 1.17 -15.71 -6.66
CA LYS A 22 1.57 -17.09 -6.39
C LYS A 22 0.61 -17.82 -5.44
N GLU A 23 0.16 -17.17 -4.37
CA GLU A 23 -0.79 -17.75 -3.41
C GLU A 23 -2.15 -18.07 -4.07
N PHE A 24 -2.62 -17.21 -4.97
CA PHE A 24 -3.87 -17.43 -5.70
C PHE A 24 -3.78 -18.57 -6.72
N GLU A 25 -2.64 -18.66 -7.42
CA GLU A 25 -2.35 -19.78 -8.33
C GLU A 25 -2.27 -21.11 -7.57
N GLU A 26 -1.54 -21.16 -6.46
CA GLU A 26 -1.35 -22.39 -5.68
C GLU A 26 -2.63 -22.84 -4.96
N SER A 27 -3.44 -21.91 -4.45
CA SER A 27 -4.68 -22.23 -3.74
C SER A 27 -5.88 -22.42 -4.66
N MET A 28 -5.73 -22.14 -5.97
CA MET A 28 -6.80 -22.11 -6.96
C MET A 28 -7.97 -21.20 -6.56
N LYS A 29 -7.72 -20.23 -5.68
CA LYS A 29 -8.72 -19.34 -5.10
C LYS A 29 -8.12 -17.97 -4.86
N SER A 30 -8.86 -16.94 -5.26
CA SER A 30 -8.52 -15.55 -4.94
C SER A 30 -9.02 -15.18 -3.55
N ALA A 31 -8.46 -15.82 -2.52
CA ALA A 31 -8.79 -15.59 -1.12
C ALA A 31 -7.51 -15.34 -0.31
N LEU A 32 -7.59 -14.45 0.68
CA LEU A 32 -6.45 -14.07 1.51
C LEU A 32 -6.70 -14.42 2.97
N LEU A 33 -5.64 -14.83 3.65
CA LEU A 33 -5.66 -14.99 5.10
C LEU A 33 -5.71 -13.62 5.80
N VAL A 34 -6.78 -13.37 6.56
CA VAL A 34 -6.85 -12.21 7.45
C VAL A 34 -5.98 -12.47 8.67
N ARG A 35 -4.93 -11.66 8.84
CA ARG A 35 -3.98 -11.77 9.96
C ARG A 35 -4.33 -10.75 11.05
N GLN A 36 -4.14 -11.14 12.30
CA GLN A 36 -4.30 -10.24 13.45
C GLN A 36 -3.47 -8.95 13.29
N SER A 37 -2.22 -9.08 12.82
CA SER A 37 -1.35 -7.93 12.56
C SER A 37 -1.89 -6.96 11.52
N PHE A 38 -2.65 -7.45 10.52
CA PHE A 38 -3.31 -6.59 9.54
C PHE A 38 -4.50 -5.85 10.17
N LEU A 39 -5.29 -6.52 11.00
CA LEU A 39 -6.40 -5.88 11.73
C LEU A 39 -5.88 -4.77 12.65
N GLU A 40 -4.80 -5.02 13.38
CA GLU A 40 -4.15 -4.03 14.23
C GLU A 40 -3.62 -2.82 13.43
N LEU A 41 -3.01 -3.08 12.27
CA LEU A 41 -2.51 -2.04 11.37
C LEU A 41 -3.65 -1.16 10.83
N ARG A 42 -4.69 -1.78 10.30
CA ARG A 42 -5.88 -1.10 9.78
C ARG A 42 -6.57 -0.29 10.88
N ASP A 43 -6.81 -0.90 12.04
CA ASP A 43 -7.50 -0.25 13.14
C ASP A 43 -6.66 0.88 13.74
N ASN A 44 -5.33 0.80 13.70
CA ASN A 44 -4.47 1.93 14.04
C ASN A 44 -4.77 3.15 13.14
N PHE A 45 -4.84 2.95 11.82
CA PHE A 45 -5.14 4.03 10.88
C PHE A 45 -6.59 4.53 10.99
N ARG A 46 -7.55 3.63 11.25
CA ARG A 46 -8.94 4.02 11.52
C ARG A 46 -9.04 4.95 12.74
N ARG A 47 -8.34 4.64 13.84
CA ARG A 47 -8.31 5.48 15.05
C ARG A 47 -7.66 6.86 14.85
N ILE A 48 -6.83 7.03 13.82
CA ILE A 48 -6.26 8.35 13.47
C ILE A 48 -7.35 9.25 12.89
N VAL A 49 -8.18 8.69 12.00
CA VAL A 49 -9.19 9.44 11.25
C VAL A 49 -10.47 9.62 12.07
N ASP A 50 -10.88 8.57 12.78
CA ASP A 50 -12.05 8.56 13.65
C ASP A 50 -11.65 8.13 15.08
N PRO A 51 -11.16 9.07 15.91
CA PRO A 51 -10.77 8.76 17.28
C PRO A 51 -12.01 8.40 18.12
N PRO A 52 -11.94 7.37 18.97
CA PRO A 52 -13.08 6.97 19.79
C PRO A 52 -13.54 8.12 20.69
N MET A 53 -14.85 8.39 20.69
CA MET A 53 -15.48 9.48 21.44
C MET A 53 -15.30 9.39 22.96
N TRP A 54 -14.97 8.20 23.50
CA TRP A 54 -14.77 8.01 24.93
C TRP A 54 -13.29 8.15 25.28
N PRO A 55 -12.95 8.88 26.37
CA PRO A 55 -11.58 8.98 26.82
C PRO A 55 -11.10 7.58 27.18
N SER A 56 -10.21 7.02 26.35
CA SER A 56 -9.46 5.84 26.75
C SER A 56 -8.58 6.29 27.91
N ASP A 57 -8.68 5.65 29.08
CA ASP A 57 -7.91 5.92 30.29
C ASP A 57 -6.38 5.78 30.09
N GLY A 58 -5.73 6.50 29.17
CA GLY A 58 -4.28 6.48 28.87
C GLY A 58 -3.63 5.11 28.56
N LYS A 59 -4.37 4.00 28.73
CA LYS A 59 -3.93 2.60 28.69
C LYS A 59 -4.22 1.93 27.36
N GLY A 60 -4.87 2.65 26.44
CA GLY A 60 -5.11 2.17 25.07
C GLY A 60 -3.80 2.14 24.24
N PRO A 61 -3.78 1.36 23.14
CA PRO A 61 -2.64 1.34 22.22
C PRO A 61 -2.36 2.74 21.69
N LYS A 62 -1.13 3.22 21.84
CA LYS A 62 -0.72 4.52 21.27
C LYS A 62 -0.77 4.45 19.76
N VAL A 63 -1.53 5.38 19.18
CA VAL A 63 -1.70 5.51 17.74
C VAL A 63 -0.39 5.92 17.08
N ARG A 64 -0.03 5.25 15.98
CA ARG A 64 1.21 5.50 15.21
C ARG A 64 0.88 6.03 13.82
N LYS A 65 1.37 7.23 13.49
CA LYS A 65 1.22 7.85 12.16
C LYS A 65 2.22 7.32 11.12
N GLN A 66 3.38 6.87 11.58
CA GLN A 66 4.47 6.36 10.74
C GLN A 66 4.77 4.94 11.18
N ILE A 67 4.79 4.00 10.22
CA ILE A 67 4.94 2.57 10.49
C ILE A 67 5.86 1.97 9.44
N VAL A 68 6.82 1.15 9.89
CA VAL A 68 7.63 0.27 9.04
C VAL A 68 7.16 -1.17 9.28
N LEU A 69 6.80 -1.86 8.21
CA LEU A 69 6.42 -3.27 8.27
C LEU A 69 7.69 -4.13 8.10
N ASP A 70 8.07 -4.83 9.15
CA ASP A 70 9.21 -5.74 9.16
C ASP A 70 8.82 -7.13 9.68
N GLY A 71 9.67 -8.13 9.42
CA GLY A 71 9.50 -9.52 9.83
C GLY A 71 10.19 -10.50 8.87
N PRO A 72 10.03 -11.81 9.10
CA PRO A 72 10.67 -12.84 8.29
C PRO A 72 10.39 -12.75 6.79
N VAL A 73 11.28 -13.32 5.98
CA VAL A 73 11.05 -13.45 4.54
C VAL A 73 9.74 -14.23 4.30
N SER A 74 8.96 -13.82 3.30
CA SER A 74 7.69 -14.44 2.91
C SER A 74 6.60 -14.47 3.99
N CYS A 75 6.69 -13.66 5.06
CA CYS A 75 5.62 -13.59 6.07
C CYS A 75 4.38 -12.77 5.65
N GLY A 76 4.30 -12.31 4.40
CA GLY A 76 3.12 -11.60 3.87
C GLY A 76 3.12 -10.07 4.04
N LYS A 77 4.28 -9.44 4.30
CA LYS A 77 4.38 -7.97 4.46
C LYS A 77 3.84 -7.19 3.25
N SER A 78 4.24 -7.59 2.04
CA SER A 78 3.79 -6.95 0.80
C SER A 78 2.29 -7.11 0.60
N ILE A 79 1.73 -8.26 0.96
CA ILE A 79 0.29 -8.54 0.89
C ILE A 79 -0.46 -7.66 1.89
N ALA A 80 0.04 -7.55 3.13
CA ALA A 80 -0.56 -6.69 4.17
C ALA A 80 -0.60 -5.22 3.73
N LEU A 81 0.48 -4.71 3.12
CA LEU A 81 0.51 -3.34 2.60
C LEU A 81 -0.46 -3.14 1.43
N ALA A 82 -0.50 -4.07 0.47
CA ALA A 82 -1.43 -4.01 -0.66
C ALA A 82 -2.90 -4.02 -0.19
N MET A 83 -3.23 -4.84 0.81
CA MET A 83 -4.58 -4.88 1.38
C MET A 83 -4.92 -3.65 2.21
N LEU A 84 -3.91 -3.00 2.81
CA LEU A 84 -4.14 -1.72 3.50
C LEU A 84 -4.46 -0.62 2.50
N VAL A 85 -3.76 -0.61 1.35
CA VAL A 85 -4.04 0.30 0.23
C VAL A 85 -5.44 0.06 -0.33
N HIS A 86 -5.82 -1.19 -0.56
CA HIS A 86 -7.18 -1.55 -0.98
C HIS A 86 -8.22 -1.00 0.00
N TRP A 87 -8.07 -1.29 1.31
CA TRP A 87 -8.98 -0.78 2.33
C TRP A 87 -9.02 0.76 2.38
N ALA A 88 -7.88 1.44 2.29
CA ALA A 88 -7.83 2.90 2.31
C ALA A 88 -8.55 3.51 1.10
N ARG A 89 -8.44 2.88 -0.08
CA ARG A 89 -9.20 3.28 -1.28
C ARG A 89 -10.71 3.10 -1.09
N ASP A 90 -11.13 1.99 -0.49
CA ASP A 90 -12.54 1.74 -0.17
C ASP A 90 -13.11 2.78 0.81
N GLU A 91 -12.31 3.21 1.79
CA GLU A 91 -12.66 4.28 2.74
C GLU A 91 -12.58 5.69 2.12
N GLY A 92 -12.24 5.79 0.83
CA GLY A 92 -12.23 7.06 0.10
C GLY A 92 -10.96 7.90 0.27
N TRP A 93 -9.87 7.32 0.77
CA TRP A 93 -8.63 8.07 1.00
C TRP A 93 -7.89 8.35 -0.31
N LEU A 94 -7.10 9.43 -0.34
CA LEU A 94 -6.12 9.67 -1.39
C LEU A 94 -4.88 8.82 -1.12
N VAL A 95 -4.58 7.85 -2.00
CA VAL A 95 -3.53 6.86 -1.76
C VAL A 95 -2.43 6.92 -2.81
N PHE A 96 -1.21 7.20 -2.36
CA PHE A 96 0.03 7.09 -3.12
C PHE A 96 0.75 5.79 -2.76
N TYR A 97 0.80 4.83 -3.69
CA TYR A 97 1.33 3.49 -3.43
C TYR A 97 2.41 3.12 -4.45
N SER A 98 3.57 2.66 -3.98
CA SER A 98 4.65 2.16 -4.84
C SER A 98 5.10 0.76 -4.39
N PRO A 99 4.66 -0.32 -5.07
CA PRO A 99 4.93 -1.69 -4.62
C PRO A 99 6.39 -2.13 -4.84
N LYS A 100 7.10 -1.52 -5.80
CA LYS A 100 8.46 -1.92 -6.21
C LYS A 100 9.46 -0.78 -6.05
N GLY A 101 9.84 -0.49 -4.81
CA GLY A 101 10.83 0.56 -4.49
C GLY A 101 12.18 0.41 -5.20
N LYS A 102 12.58 -0.81 -5.57
CA LYS A 102 13.85 -1.06 -6.29
C LYS A 102 13.89 -0.40 -7.67
N GLU A 103 12.75 -0.20 -8.32
CA GLU A 103 12.67 0.48 -9.62
C GLU A 103 13.18 1.94 -9.54
N TRP A 104 13.02 2.59 -8.38
CA TRP A 104 13.51 3.96 -8.16
C TRP A 104 15.01 4.07 -8.03
N THR A 105 15.72 2.98 -7.74
CA THR A 105 17.17 3.00 -7.51
C THR A 105 17.95 2.35 -8.64
N HIS A 106 17.33 1.48 -9.42
CA HIS A 106 17.99 0.69 -10.46
C HIS A 106 17.28 0.71 -11.82
N GLY A 107 16.16 1.45 -11.95
CA GLY A 107 15.17 1.24 -13.02
C GLY A 107 15.03 2.34 -14.08
N GLY A 108 16.06 3.09 -14.42
CA GLY A 108 15.95 4.07 -15.51
C GLY A 108 17.12 5.04 -15.65
N PHE A 109 16.85 6.15 -16.34
CA PHE A 109 17.77 7.27 -16.45
C PHE A 109 17.70 8.15 -15.19
N PHE A 110 18.87 8.50 -14.68
CA PHE A 110 19.06 9.41 -13.56
C PHE A 110 19.80 10.64 -14.08
N TYR A 111 19.31 11.83 -13.76
CA TYR A 111 20.06 13.06 -14.05
C TYR A 111 20.25 13.85 -12.77
N LYS A 112 21.42 14.48 -12.63
CA LYS A 112 21.70 15.34 -11.49
C LYS A 112 21.17 16.73 -11.79
N ASN A 113 20.30 17.22 -10.92
CA ASN A 113 19.76 18.56 -11.02
C ASN A 113 20.84 19.58 -10.63
N PRO A 114 21.20 20.53 -11.51
CA PRO A 114 22.25 21.51 -11.22
C PRO A 114 21.84 22.54 -10.16
N GLU A 115 20.54 22.78 -9.98
CA GLU A 115 20.02 23.79 -9.04
C GLU A 115 19.93 23.23 -7.61
N THR A 116 19.40 22.01 -7.47
CA THR A 116 19.19 21.40 -6.14
C THR A 116 20.36 20.52 -5.69
N GLY A 117 21.21 20.09 -6.63
CA GLY A 117 22.27 19.11 -6.39
C GLY A 117 21.79 17.67 -6.18
N LEU A 118 20.47 17.42 -6.23
CA LEU A 118 19.83 16.11 -6.07
C LEU A 118 19.79 15.34 -7.41
N TRP A 119 19.41 14.06 -7.33
CA TRP A 119 19.22 13.20 -8.50
C TRP A 119 17.74 13.01 -8.80
N ASP A 120 17.37 13.26 -10.04
CA ASP A 120 16.01 13.13 -10.53
C ASP A 120 15.81 11.81 -11.28
N THR A 121 14.63 11.21 -11.09
CA THR A 121 14.23 9.93 -11.70
C THR A 121 12.98 10.12 -12.57
N PRO A 122 13.07 10.82 -13.72
CA PRO A 122 11.90 11.31 -14.45
C PRO A 122 11.02 10.18 -14.98
N VAL A 123 11.64 9.08 -15.45
CA VAL A 123 10.90 7.93 -16.01
C VAL A 123 10.03 7.27 -14.94
N GLN A 124 10.62 7.00 -13.77
CA GLN A 124 9.89 6.38 -12.66
C GLN A 124 8.88 7.34 -12.02
N ALA A 125 9.22 8.63 -11.93
CA ALA A 125 8.31 9.67 -11.46
C ALA A 125 7.08 9.80 -12.37
N ALA A 126 7.26 9.80 -13.69
CA ALA A 126 6.14 9.85 -14.63
C ALA A 126 5.24 8.62 -14.49
N LYS A 127 5.83 7.42 -14.39
CA LYS A 127 5.07 6.17 -14.22
C LYS A 127 4.21 6.20 -12.94
N ILE A 128 4.80 6.53 -11.79
CA ILE A 128 4.05 6.54 -10.52
C ILE A 128 2.94 7.60 -10.51
N LEU A 129 3.16 8.75 -11.16
CA LEU A 129 2.16 9.81 -11.25
C LEU A 129 0.98 9.40 -12.14
N GLN A 130 1.24 8.70 -13.25
CA GLN A 130 0.19 8.13 -14.09
C GLN A 130 -0.65 7.11 -13.31
N ASP A 131 0.00 6.24 -12.54
CA ASP A 131 -0.74 5.24 -11.75
C ASP A 131 -1.50 5.89 -10.57
N PHE A 132 -0.91 6.90 -9.94
CA PHE A 132 -1.56 7.69 -8.91
C PHE A 132 -2.82 8.39 -9.43
N LEU A 133 -2.75 9.02 -10.61
CA LEU A 133 -3.90 9.66 -11.25
C LEU A 133 -5.02 8.65 -11.53
N LYS A 134 -4.69 7.51 -12.15
CA LYS A 134 -5.68 6.46 -12.45
C LYS A 134 -6.46 5.98 -11.22
N CYS A 135 -5.79 5.85 -10.08
CA CYS A 135 -6.43 5.35 -8.85
C CYS A 135 -7.27 6.38 -8.12
N ASN A 136 -6.95 7.67 -8.31
CA ASN A 136 -7.48 8.76 -7.50
C ASN A 136 -8.29 9.77 -8.32
N GLU A 137 -8.55 9.52 -9.61
CA GLU A 137 -9.23 10.44 -10.54
C GLU A 137 -10.56 10.97 -10.00
N SER A 138 -11.37 10.12 -9.35
CA SER A 138 -12.65 10.55 -8.76
C SER A 138 -12.53 11.43 -7.51
N ARG A 139 -11.31 11.62 -6.97
CA ARG A 139 -11.03 12.28 -5.69
C ARG A 139 -10.06 13.47 -5.84
N LEU A 140 -9.56 13.74 -7.04
CA LEU A 140 -8.68 14.86 -7.39
C LEU A 140 -9.49 15.96 -8.08
#